data_AF-A0A7W7RBS0-F1
#
_entry.id   AF-A0A7W7RBS0-F1
#
_cell.length_a   1.000
_cell.length_b   1.000
_cell.length_c   1.000
_cell.angle_alpha   90.00
_cell.angle_beta   90.00
_cell.angle_gamma   90.00
#
_symmetry.space_group_name_H-M   'P 1'
#
loop_
_entity.id
_entity.type
_entity.pdbx_description
1 polymer ?
#
loop_
_entity_poly.entity_id
_entity_poly.type
_entity_poly.pdbx_seq_one_letter_code
_entity_poly.pdbx_strand_id
1 'polypeptide(L)'
;MLQSLSHLVQWLTWGCVLTGASIGMFTMMRTAFSRRAGYMSGSSPVFGYVVAVSIGLAAPLAILITNFMAGNISKVDGDGSPEPAPKPKAAPVGGDSGVPWGSIGLVVGVVVAVLAVAGVAHTVKKRRSVRRAAQRRRTAVEARHDAVLDAYGEFTSDILAILERPCLADVSVQETADLIHALAAAADARSLAGPSVDADYGRAVTALEIAWQVADARARKVGTSHLPKPERAAIVQARRLLQTALGDGVSENERQLAYQHAMRLIDGVVTIPQQAKEAIAGPTRHRMLLTKEQPSAAGA
;
A
#
# COMPACT_ATOMS: atom_id res chain seq x y z
N MET A 1 44.90 37.07 36.09
CA MET A 1 44.23 37.07 34.77
C MET A 1 43.81 35.67 34.29
N LEU A 2 44.58 34.60 34.53
CA LEU A 2 44.20 33.24 34.07
C LEU A 2 42.98 32.63 34.82
N GLN A 3 42.83 32.88 36.12
CA GLN A 3 41.66 32.43 36.89
C GLN A 3 40.35 33.15 36.52
N SER A 4 40.40 34.44 36.14
CA SER A 4 39.20 35.15 35.70
C SER A 4 38.67 34.62 34.36
N LEU A 5 39.56 34.10 33.50
CA LEU A 5 39.19 33.50 32.22
C LEU A 5 38.52 32.13 32.40
N SER A 6 38.98 31.29 33.33
CA SER A 6 38.37 29.97 33.57
C SER A 6 36.94 30.08 34.13
N HIS A 7 36.71 31.01 35.05
CA HIS A 7 35.35 31.27 35.58
C HIS A 7 34.40 31.80 34.51
N LEU A 8 34.90 32.62 33.56
CA LEU A 8 34.10 33.17 32.47
C LEU A 8 33.72 32.09 31.45
N VAL A 9 34.65 31.20 31.10
CA VAL A 9 34.38 30.03 30.25
C VAL A 9 33.38 29.09 30.93
N GLN A 10 33.51 28.84 32.23
CA GLN A 10 32.58 28.01 32.97
C GLN A 10 31.17 28.61 32.99
N TRP A 11 31.04 29.93 33.20
CA TRP A 11 29.75 30.64 33.13
C TRP A 11 29.11 30.57 31.75
N LEU A 12 29.87 30.76 30.67
CA LEU A 12 29.40 30.60 29.30
C LEU A 12 28.90 29.17 29.02
N THR A 13 29.62 28.18 29.53
CA THR A 13 29.27 26.77 29.32
C THR A 13 27.95 26.42 30.01
N TRP A 14 27.78 26.83 31.28
CA TRP A 14 26.53 26.64 32.01
C TRP A 14 25.37 27.45 31.40
N GLY A 15 25.64 28.66 30.90
CA GLY A 15 24.67 29.49 30.18
C GLY A 15 24.13 28.80 28.93
N CYS A 16 25.00 28.19 28.12
CA CYS A 16 24.60 27.42 26.93
C CYS A 16 23.79 26.17 27.27
N VAL A 17 24.15 25.45 28.33
CA VAL A 17 23.41 24.26 28.78
C VAL A 17 21.99 24.63 29.24
N LEU A 18 21.86 25.70 30.03
CA LEU A 18 20.57 26.15 30.55
C LEU A 18 19.65 26.69 29.43
N THR A 19 20.21 27.41 28.46
CA THR A 19 19.43 27.89 27.31
C THR A 19 18.99 26.73 26.41
N GLY A 20 19.86 25.75 26.16
CA GLY A 20 19.50 24.53 25.42
C GLY A 20 18.39 23.73 26.10
N ALA A 21 18.49 23.54 27.42
CA ALA A 21 17.45 22.86 28.22
C ALA A 21 16.12 23.62 28.18
N SER A 22 16.15 24.95 28.25
CA SER A 22 14.97 25.80 28.20
C SER A 22 14.25 25.74 26.85
N ILE A 23 14.99 25.74 25.74
CA ILE A 23 14.43 25.58 24.38
C ILE A 23 13.80 24.18 24.22
N GLY A 24 14.48 23.14 24.72
CA GLY A 24 13.95 21.77 24.75
C GLY A 24 12.63 21.67 25.52
N MET A 25 12.60 22.19 26.75
CA MET A 25 11.40 22.23 27.60
C MET A 25 10.25 23.00 26.93
N PHE A 26 10.53 24.14 26.29
CA PHE A 26 9.53 24.95 25.60
C PHE A 26 8.90 24.23 24.40
N THR A 27 9.71 23.52 23.59
CA THR A 27 9.19 22.72 22.46
C THR A 27 8.36 21.52 22.93
N MET A 28 8.74 20.88 24.04
CA MET A 28 7.99 19.79 24.64
C MET A 28 6.66 20.27 25.24
N MET A 29 6.68 21.42 25.93
CA MET A 29 5.48 22.04 26.49
C MET A 29 4.51 22.48 25.38
N ARG A 30 5.02 23.07 24.29
CA ARG A 30 4.21 23.47 23.14
C ARG A 30 3.57 22.28 22.42
N THR A 31 4.29 21.15 22.29
CA THR A 31 3.74 19.92 21.67
C THR A 31 2.77 19.18 22.57
N ALA A 32 2.96 19.21 23.89
CA ALA A 32 1.98 18.71 24.85
C ALA A 32 0.70 19.56 24.85
N PHE A 33 0.84 20.89 24.78
CA PHE A 33 -0.28 21.82 24.74
C PHE A 33 -1.07 21.75 23.43
N SER A 34 -0.39 21.62 22.28
CA SER A 34 -1.07 21.47 20.98
C SER A 34 -1.86 20.16 20.87
N ARG A 35 -1.40 19.07 21.51
CA ARG A 35 -2.16 17.82 21.61
C ARG A 35 -3.42 17.95 22.46
N ARG A 36 -3.41 18.81 23.47
CA ARG A 36 -4.58 19.07 24.35
C ARG A 36 -5.56 20.07 23.74
N ALA A 37 -5.08 21.00 22.91
CA ALA A 37 -5.88 22.07 22.32
C ALA A 37 -6.50 21.75 20.94
N GLY A 38 -6.33 20.54 20.40
CA GLY A 38 -6.99 20.11 19.15
C GLY A 38 -6.53 20.83 17.86
N TYR A 39 -5.57 21.74 17.93
CA TYR A 39 -5.05 22.44 16.75
C TYR A 39 -4.08 21.55 15.96
N MET A 40 -4.52 21.08 14.79
CA MET A 40 -3.66 20.49 13.76
C MET A 40 -2.74 21.56 13.16
N SER A 41 -1.65 21.91 13.86
CA SER A 41 -0.53 22.63 13.25
C SER A 41 0.48 21.63 12.70
N GLY A 42 0.63 21.60 11.37
CA GLY A 42 1.50 20.69 10.60
C GLY A 42 3.02 20.87 10.78
N SER A 43 3.48 21.30 11.96
CA SER A 43 4.91 21.35 12.27
C SER A 43 5.35 20.00 12.87
N SER A 44 6.22 19.28 12.15
CA SER A 44 6.61 17.93 12.56
C SER A 44 7.39 17.95 13.89
N PRO A 45 7.05 17.09 14.87
CA PRO A 45 7.76 17.00 16.15
C PRO A 45 9.21 16.50 16.01
N VAL A 46 9.61 16.09 14.80
CA VAL A 46 10.97 15.65 14.46
C VAL A 46 11.96 16.82 14.49
N PHE A 47 11.53 18.01 14.09
CA PHE A 47 12.44 19.17 14.02
C PHE A 47 12.87 19.66 15.41
N GLY A 48 11.94 19.69 16.38
CA GLY A 48 12.27 20.06 17.76
C GLY A 48 13.22 19.06 18.44
N TYR A 49 13.14 17.78 18.08
CA TYR A 49 13.98 16.73 18.65
C TYR A 49 15.40 16.75 18.09
N VAL A 50 15.56 17.02 16.80
CA VAL A 50 16.88 17.12 16.15
C VAL A 50 17.67 18.32 16.67
N VAL A 51 17.00 19.45 16.94
CA VAL A 51 17.64 20.66 17.51
C VAL A 51 18.05 20.44 18.98
N ALA A 52 17.25 19.74 19.79
CA ALA A 52 17.59 19.44 21.18
C ALA A 52 18.81 18.51 21.30
N VAL A 53 18.95 17.52 20.40
CA VAL A 53 20.08 16.57 20.39
C VAL A 53 21.38 17.23 19.92
N SER A 54 21.31 18.16 18.96
CA SER A 54 22.50 18.83 18.43
C SER A 54 23.14 19.81 19.44
N ILE A 55 22.33 20.46 20.29
CA ILE A 55 22.85 21.35 21.36
C ILE A 55 23.45 20.54 22.52
N GLY A 56 22.89 19.37 22.85
CA GLY A 56 23.37 18.50 23.94
C GLY A 56 24.74 17.85 23.68
N LEU A 57 25.12 17.64 22.42
CA LEU A 57 26.41 17.03 22.02
C LEU A 57 27.57 18.04 21.88
N ALA A 58 27.28 19.33 21.68
CA ALA A 58 28.32 20.32 21.40
C ALA A 58 29.14 20.70 22.65
N ALA A 59 28.50 20.80 23.83
CA ALA A 59 29.16 21.16 25.09
C ALA A 59 30.21 20.12 25.57
N PRO A 60 29.92 18.79 25.59
CA PRO A 60 30.92 17.81 26.01
C PRO A 60 32.06 17.65 24.99
N LEU A 61 31.82 17.88 23.70
CA LEU A 61 32.85 17.82 22.66
C LEU A 61 33.85 18.99 22.78
N ALA A 62 33.38 20.20 23.12
CA ALA A 62 34.24 21.35 23.36
C ALA A 62 35.15 21.18 24.58
N ILE A 63 34.65 20.55 25.65
CA ILE A 63 35.43 20.22 26.85
C ILE A 63 36.49 19.14 26.51
N LEU A 64 36.14 18.15 25.69
CA LEU A 64 37.07 17.10 25.25
C LEU A 64 38.23 17.66 24.41
N ILE A 65 37.94 18.56 23.45
CA ILE A 65 38.96 19.21 22.60
C ILE A 65 39.90 20.05 23.45
N THR A 66 39.38 20.75 24.46
CA THR A 66 40.18 21.59 25.36
C THR A 66 41.12 20.75 26.24
N ASN A 67 40.66 19.61 26.77
CA ASN A 67 41.48 18.70 27.57
C ASN A 67 42.51 17.93 26.73
N PHE A 68 42.17 17.56 25.50
CA PHE A 68 43.09 16.88 24.58
C PHE A 68 44.24 17.79 24.13
N MET A 69 43.95 19.08 23.88
CA MET A 69 44.99 20.07 23.56
C MET A 69 45.88 20.41 24.77
N ALA A 70 45.33 20.40 25.99
CA ALA A 70 46.11 20.64 27.21
C ALA A 70 47.04 19.46 27.59
N GLY A 71 46.64 18.22 27.31
CA GLY A 71 47.41 17.01 27.68
C GLY A 71 48.65 16.73 26.82
N ASN A 72 48.69 17.22 25.57
CA ASN A 72 49.76 16.91 24.62
C ASN A 72 50.95 17.87 24.64
N ILE A 73 50.88 19.00 25.37
CA ILE A 73 51.96 20.00 25.43
C ILE A 73 53.00 19.67 26.52
N SER A 74 52.68 18.84 27.51
CA SER A 74 53.56 18.59 28.67
C SER A 74 54.65 17.53 28.46
N LYS A 75 54.96 17.14 27.22
CA LYS A 75 55.84 15.99 26.96
C LYS A 75 56.86 16.22 25.84
N VAL A 76 57.68 17.27 25.95
CA VAL A 76 58.94 17.43 25.19
C VAL A 76 60.00 18.14 26.05
N ASP A 77 61.16 17.49 26.15
CA ASP A 77 62.51 17.90 26.61
C ASP A 77 62.89 18.04 28.10
N GLY A 78 63.98 17.34 28.46
CA GLY A 78 65.00 17.85 29.40
C GLY A 78 65.46 16.92 30.53
N ASP A 79 66.41 16.03 30.26
CA ASP A 79 67.22 15.25 31.22
C ASP A 79 68.19 16.16 32.03
N GLY A 80 68.45 15.81 33.30
CA GLY A 80 69.55 16.37 34.10
C GLY A 80 69.25 16.58 35.60
N SER A 81 69.72 15.66 36.45
CA SER A 81 70.03 15.92 37.87
C SER A 81 71.47 15.52 38.18
N PRO A 82 72.09 16.14 39.20
CA PRO A 82 72.40 15.37 40.41
C PRO A 82 72.04 16.08 41.74
N GLU A 83 71.70 15.24 42.72
CA GLU A 83 71.32 15.44 44.14
C GLU A 83 72.51 16.01 45.01
N PRO A 84 72.39 16.50 46.30
CA PRO A 84 71.44 16.01 47.31
C PRO A 84 70.89 16.82 48.53
N ALA A 85 69.75 16.31 49.04
CA ALA A 85 69.19 16.27 50.43
C ALA A 85 68.74 17.57 51.19
N PRO A 86 67.87 17.50 52.24
CA PRO A 86 66.91 16.47 52.70
C PRO A 86 65.45 16.98 52.93
N LYS A 87 64.48 16.04 52.96
CA LYS A 87 63.06 16.19 53.38
C LYS A 87 62.96 16.62 54.87
N PRO A 88 61.91 17.33 55.35
CA PRO A 88 60.62 16.67 55.67
C PRO A 88 59.35 17.55 55.73
N LYS A 89 58.24 17.07 55.18
CA LYS A 89 57.00 16.75 55.91
C LYS A 89 55.91 16.26 54.96
N ALA A 90 55.26 15.18 55.37
CA ALA A 90 54.12 14.57 54.70
C ALA A 90 52.99 15.60 54.48
N ALA A 91 52.55 15.74 53.24
CA ALA A 91 51.22 16.25 52.91
C ALA A 91 50.34 15.03 52.58
N PRO A 92 49.07 15.02 53.02
CA PRO A 92 48.18 13.89 52.78
C PRO A 92 48.00 13.70 51.29
N VAL A 93 48.08 12.45 50.84
CA VAL A 93 47.52 12.03 49.56
C VAL A 93 46.02 12.32 49.65
N GLY A 94 45.63 13.51 49.18
CA GLY A 94 44.25 13.85 48.91
C GLY A 94 43.78 12.90 47.82
N GLY A 95 43.07 11.85 48.23
CA GLY A 95 42.34 11.00 47.32
C GLY A 95 41.23 11.82 46.68
N ASP A 96 41.52 12.44 45.54
CA ASP A 96 40.50 12.83 44.58
C ASP A 96 39.99 11.55 43.89
N SER A 97 39.26 10.72 44.65
CA SER A 97 38.28 9.80 44.09
C SER A 97 36.98 10.56 43.79
N GLY A 98 37.14 11.75 43.20
CA GLY A 98 36.04 12.55 42.69
C GLY A 98 35.50 11.82 41.48
N VAL A 99 34.29 11.27 41.63
CA VAL A 99 33.50 10.62 40.58
C VAL A 99 33.82 11.24 39.21
N PRO A 100 34.26 10.47 38.20
CA PRO A 100 34.61 11.01 36.90
C PRO A 100 33.34 11.49 36.18
N TRP A 101 32.85 12.68 36.53
CA TRP A 101 31.61 13.27 36.00
C TRP A 101 31.60 13.32 34.46
N GLY A 102 32.78 13.38 33.82
CA GLY A 102 32.93 13.29 32.36
C GLY A 102 32.49 11.94 31.77
N SER A 103 32.75 10.82 32.42
CA SER A 103 32.31 9.50 31.93
C SER A 103 30.81 9.29 32.14
N ILE A 104 30.26 9.81 33.24
CA ILE A 104 28.80 9.81 33.49
C ILE A 104 28.07 10.60 32.40
N GLY A 105 28.56 11.79 32.03
CA GLY A 105 27.97 12.60 30.96
C GLY A 105 27.94 11.89 29.60
N LEU A 106 29.01 11.16 29.25
CA LEU A 106 29.08 10.39 28.01
C LEU A 106 28.06 9.24 28.02
N VAL A 107 27.99 8.48 29.12
CA VAL A 107 27.03 7.37 29.26
C VAL A 107 25.59 7.89 29.15
N VAL A 108 25.25 8.99 29.84
CA VAL A 108 23.92 9.60 29.76
C VAL A 108 23.61 10.08 28.34
N GLY A 109 24.56 10.74 27.66
CA GLY A 109 24.40 11.20 26.28
C GLY A 109 24.17 10.05 25.29
N VAL A 110 24.92 8.96 25.42
CA VAL A 110 24.75 7.75 24.59
C VAL A 110 23.38 7.11 24.85
N VAL A 111 22.96 6.98 26.10
CA VAL A 111 21.64 6.42 26.44
C VAL A 111 20.52 7.26 25.83
N VAL A 112 20.59 8.59 25.93
CA VAL A 112 19.59 9.49 25.32
C VAL A 112 19.57 9.35 23.79
N ALA A 113 20.74 9.27 23.14
CA ALA A 113 20.83 9.07 21.69
C ALA A 113 20.24 7.72 21.25
N VAL A 114 20.53 6.64 21.99
CA VAL A 114 19.97 5.30 21.72
C VAL A 114 18.45 5.30 21.88
N LEU A 115 17.92 5.93 22.94
CA LEU A 115 16.48 6.06 23.16
C LEU A 115 15.80 6.91 22.07
N ALA A 116 16.47 7.97 21.59
CA ALA A 116 15.99 8.78 20.47
C ALA A 116 15.88 7.96 19.18
N VAL A 117 16.93 7.21 18.84
CA VAL A 117 16.96 6.31 17.67
C VAL A 117 15.91 5.21 17.80
N ALA A 118 15.77 4.60 18.98
CA ALA A 118 14.78 3.57 19.26
C ALA A 118 13.35 4.11 19.16
N GLY A 119 13.09 5.32 19.66
CA GLY A 119 11.80 6.00 19.54
C GLY A 119 11.43 6.29 18.08
N VAL A 120 12.38 6.82 17.29
CA VAL A 120 12.20 7.03 15.85
C VAL A 120 11.95 5.70 15.14
N ALA A 121 12.76 4.67 15.41
CA ALA A 121 12.58 3.33 14.84
C ALA A 121 11.21 2.74 15.17
N HIS A 122 10.71 2.92 16.40
CA HIS A 122 9.40 2.45 16.82
C HIS A 122 8.27 3.17 16.06
N THR A 123 8.34 4.50 15.89
CA THR A 123 7.33 5.23 15.12
C THR A 123 7.32 4.86 13.64
N VAL A 124 8.49 4.65 13.04
CA VAL A 124 8.62 4.17 11.66
C VAL A 124 8.06 2.76 11.52
N LYS A 125 8.37 1.84 12.44
CA LYS A 125 7.83 0.47 12.45
C LYS A 125 6.30 0.47 12.57
N LYS A 126 5.74 1.30 13.46
CA LYS A 126 4.28 1.46 13.61
C LYS A 126 3.65 1.98 12.31
N ARG A 127 4.20 3.04 11.70
CA ARG A 127 3.71 3.55 10.41
C ARG A 127 3.78 2.52 9.28
N ARG A 128 4.86 1.73 9.21
CA ARG A 128 5.01 0.64 8.25
C ARG A 128 3.94 -0.44 8.46
N SER A 129 3.64 -0.81 9.71
CA SER A 129 2.60 -1.80 10.00
C SER A 129 1.20 -1.33 9.57
N VAL A 130 0.85 -0.06 9.82
CA VAL A 130 -0.42 0.54 9.40
C VAL A 130 -0.52 0.59 7.87
N ARG A 131 0.55 1.02 7.18
CA ARG A 131 0.61 1.01 5.72
C ARG A 131 0.45 -0.38 5.12
N ARG A 132 1.12 -1.39 5.69
CA ARG A 132 0.97 -2.80 5.27
C ARG A 132 -0.45 -3.31 5.49
N ALA A 133 -1.07 -2.96 6.62
CA ALA A 133 -2.46 -3.33 6.89
C ALA A 133 -3.43 -2.65 5.91
N ALA A 134 -3.22 -1.37 5.59
CA ALA A 134 -4.00 -0.64 4.59
C ALA A 134 -3.84 -1.26 3.19
N GLN A 135 -2.62 -1.59 2.78
CA GLN A 135 -2.36 -2.24 1.49
C GLN A 135 -3.04 -3.61 1.39
N ARG A 136 -2.97 -4.43 2.44
CA ARG A 136 -3.64 -5.74 2.48
C ARG A 136 -5.15 -5.63 2.36
N ARG A 137 -5.75 -4.62 3.01
CA ARG A 137 -7.18 -4.34 2.88
C ARG A 137 -7.52 -3.95 1.44
N ARG A 138 -6.65 -3.17 0.79
CA ARG A 138 -6.85 -2.75 -0.60
C ARG A 138 -6.84 -3.92 -1.56
N THR A 139 -5.80 -4.73 -1.49
CA THR A 139 -5.69 -5.92 -2.33
C THR A 139 -6.86 -6.88 -2.11
N ALA A 140 -7.39 -6.98 -0.88
CA ALA A 140 -8.57 -7.79 -0.60
C ALA A 140 -9.85 -7.23 -1.24
N VAL A 141 -10.07 -5.91 -1.20
CA VAL A 141 -11.24 -5.29 -1.85
C VAL A 141 -11.12 -5.37 -3.38
N GLU A 142 -9.93 -5.14 -3.93
CA GLU A 142 -9.66 -5.27 -5.37
C GLU A 142 -9.90 -6.71 -5.85
N ALA A 143 -9.39 -7.72 -5.14
CA ALA A 143 -9.61 -9.12 -5.50
C ALA A 143 -11.10 -9.50 -5.53
N ARG A 144 -11.92 -8.95 -4.61
CA ARG A 144 -13.38 -9.17 -4.62
C ARG A 144 -14.07 -8.49 -5.81
N HIS A 145 -13.65 -7.27 -6.15
CA HIS A 145 -14.16 -6.58 -7.33
C HIS A 145 -13.81 -7.36 -8.61
N ASP A 146 -12.53 -7.73 -8.76
CA ASP A 146 -12.05 -8.47 -9.93
C ASP A 146 -12.77 -9.83 -10.05
N ALA A 147 -13.06 -10.53 -8.94
CA ALA A 147 -13.83 -11.77 -8.96
C ALA A 147 -15.26 -11.61 -9.53
N VAL A 148 -15.95 -10.49 -9.26
CA VAL A 148 -17.27 -10.23 -9.86
C VAL A 148 -17.14 -9.86 -11.33
N LEU A 149 -16.11 -9.08 -11.69
CA LEU A 149 -15.84 -8.73 -13.09
C LEU A 149 -15.50 -9.96 -13.93
N ASP A 150 -14.73 -10.90 -13.39
CA ASP A 150 -14.39 -12.14 -14.05
C ASP A 150 -15.64 -13.00 -14.28
N ALA A 151 -16.49 -13.15 -13.26
CA ALA A 151 -17.74 -13.92 -13.36
C ALA A 151 -18.74 -13.29 -14.35
N TYR A 152 -18.87 -11.96 -14.33
CA TYR A 152 -19.69 -11.22 -15.31
C TYR A 152 -19.08 -11.31 -16.72
N GLY A 153 -17.76 -11.18 -16.83
CA GLY A 153 -17.00 -11.31 -18.07
C GLY A 153 -17.18 -12.69 -18.71
N GLU A 154 -17.09 -13.76 -17.93
CA GLU A 154 -17.35 -15.14 -18.36
C GLU A 154 -18.77 -15.27 -18.94
N PHE A 155 -19.78 -14.75 -18.23
CA PHE A 155 -21.15 -14.72 -18.73
C PHE A 155 -21.28 -13.95 -20.05
N THR A 156 -20.74 -12.74 -20.13
CA THR A 156 -20.88 -11.90 -21.33
C THR A 156 -20.09 -12.43 -22.54
N SER A 157 -19.11 -13.30 -22.31
CA SER A 157 -18.28 -13.89 -23.38
C SER A 157 -18.88 -15.19 -23.91
N ASP A 158 -19.67 -15.92 -23.11
CA ASP A 158 -20.30 -17.17 -23.52
C ASP A 158 -21.74 -16.95 -24.03
N ILE A 159 -21.94 -17.08 -25.34
CA ILE A 159 -23.27 -16.97 -25.97
C ILE A 159 -24.23 -18.04 -25.41
N LEU A 160 -23.77 -19.26 -25.10
CA LEU A 160 -24.65 -20.29 -24.56
C LEU A 160 -25.15 -19.91 -23.17
N ALA A 161 -24.29 -19.33 -22.33
CA ALA A 161 -24.67 -18.81 -21.01
C ALA A 161 -25.68 -17.65 -21.11
N ILE A 162 -25.52 -16.76 -22.09
CA ILE A 162 -26.48 -15.69 -22.39
C ILE A 162 -27.84 -16.27 -22.79
N LEU A 163 -27.86 -17.26 -23.68
CA LEU A 163 -29.10 -17.92 -24.13
C LEU A 163 -29.78 -18.74 -23.03
N GLU A 164 -29.03 -19.27 -22.06
CA GLU A 164 -29.60 -19.97 -20.91
C GLU A 164 -30.27 -19.00 -19.93
N ARG A 165 -29.72 -17.80 -19.77
CA ARG A 165 -30.13 -16.82 -18.75
C ARG A 165 -30.34 -15.43 -19.37
N PRO A 166 -31.28 -15.27 -20.31
CA PRO A 166 -31.43 -14.04 -21.10
C PRO A 166 -31.78 -12.81 -20.26
N CYS A 167 -32.49 -12.98 -19.14
CA CYS A 167 -32.84 -11.87 -18.25
C CYS A 167 -31.62 -11.19 -17.59
N LEU A 168 -30.47 -11.86 -17.48
CA LEU A 168 -29.23 -11.26 -16.98
C LEU A 168 -28.58 -10.30 -18.00
N ALA A 169 -29.00 -10.36 -19.28
CA ALA A 169 -28.59 -9.44 -20.33
C ALA A 169 -29.66 -8.35 -20.63
N ASP A 170 -30.81 -8.41 -19.97
CA ASP A 170 -31.94 -7.50 -20.18
C ASP A 170 -32.00 -6.43 -19.08
N VAL A 171 -31.63 -5.20 -19.42
CA VAL A 171 -31.64 -4.06 -18.49
C VAL A 171 -33.03 -3.57 -18.10
N SER A 172 -34.10 -4.06 -18.75
CA SER A 172 -35.47 -3.79 -18.29
C SER A 172 -35.83 -4.55 -17.01
N VAL A 173 -35.06 -5.60 -16.69
CA VAL A 173 -35.17 -6.35 -15.43
C VAL A 173 -34.48 -5.56 -14.33
N GLN A 174 -35.21 -5.26 -13.26
CA GLN A 174 -34.73 -4.41 -12.16
C GLN A 174 -33.42 -4.92 -11.55
N GLU A 175 -33.32 -6.23 -11.29
CA GLU A 175 -32.11 -6.83 -10.69
C GLU A 175 -30.89 -6.68 -11.61
N THR A 176 -31.10 -6.74 -12.93
CA THR A 176 -30.04 -6.52 -13.93
C THR A 176 -29.66 -5.05 -14.01
N ALA A 177 -30.64 -4.13 -13.99
CA ALA A 177 -30.37 -2.70 -13.93
C ALA A 177 -29.54 -2.33 -12.68
N ASP A 178 -29.90 -2.87 -11.52
CA ASP A 178 -29.19 -2.68 -10.25
C ASP A 178 -27.74 -3.20 -10.35
N LEU A 179 -27.51 -4.34 -11.01
CA LEU A 179 -26.18 -4.86 -11.31
C LEU A 179 -25.36 -3.90 -12.19
N ILE A 180 -25.93 -3.39 -13.29
CA ILE A 180 -25.23 -2.45 -14.19
C ILE A 180 -24.88 -1.15 -13.45
N HIS A 181 -25.79 -0.65 -12.62
CA HIS A 181 -25.51 0.52 -11.78
C HIS A 181 -24.40 0.25 -10.75
N ALA A 182 -24.39 -0.94 -10.12
CA ALA A 182 -23.35 -1.31 -9.17
C ALA A 182 -21.98 -1.50 -9.83
N LEU A 183 -21.93 -2.02 -11.07
CA LEU A 183 -20.70 -2.12 -11.86
C LEU A 183 -20.11 -0.73 -12.13
N ALA A 184 -20.95 0.21 -12.58
CA ALA A 184 -20.53 1.60 -12.81
C ALA A 184 -20.05 2.27 -11.52
N ALA A 185 -20.80 2.15 -10.43
CA ALA A 185 -20.45 2.74 -9.14
C ALA A 185 -19.14 2.18 -8.56
N ALA A 186 -18.90 0.88 -8.70
CA ALA A 186 -17.65 0.25 -8.25
C ALA A 186 -16.44 0.66 -9.11
N ALA A 187 -16.64 0.83 -10.42
CA ALA A 187 -15.61 1.34 -11.34
C ALA A 187 -15.25 2.80 -11.02
N ASP A 188 -16.25 3.65 -10.82
CA ASP A 188 -16.05 5.05 -10.44
C ASP A 188 -15.33 5.15 -9.10
N ALA A 189 -15.78 4.40 -8.09
CA ALA A 189 -15.14 4.38 -6.78
C ALA A 189 -13.69 3.86 -6.84
N ARG A 190 -13.37 2.91 -7.74
CA ARG A 190 -11.99 2.46 -7.99
C ARG A 190 -11.13 3.55 -8.60
N SER A 191 -11.69 4.36 -9.51
CA SER A 191 -10.94 5.45 -10.16
C SER A 191 -10.62 6.61 -9.22
N LEU A 192 -11.52 6.87 -8.25
CA LEU A 192 -11.37 7.91 -7.23
C LEU A 192 -10.54 7.45 -6.02
N ALA A 193 -10.36 6.14 -5.84
CA ALA A 193 -9.68 5.58 -4.67
C ALA A 193 -8.21 6.03 -4.61
N GLY A 194 -7.85 6.66 -3.49
CA GLY A 194 -6.47 7.04 -3.20
C GLY A 194 -5.55 5.85 -2.82
N PRO A 195 -4.33 6.12 -2.32
CA PRO A 195 -3.40 5.08 -1.88
C PRO A 195 -3.88 4.24 -0.69
N SER A 196 -4.89 4.72 0.05
CA SER A 196 -5.60 3.97 1.08
C SER A 196 -6.97 3.54 0.56
N VAL A 197 -7.44 2.36 0.97
CA VAL A 197 -8.83 1.96 0.69
C VAL A 197 -9.76 2.98 1.30
N ASP A 198 -10.45 3.71 0.44
CA ASP A 198 -11.55 4.55 0.87
C ASP A 198 -12.71 3.63 1.24
N ALA A 199 -13.34 3.89 2.39
CA ALA A 199 -14.47 3.11 2.88
C ALA A 199 -15.59 3.02 1.83
N ASP A 200 -15.64 4.00 0.93
CA ASP A 200 -16.61 4.14 -0.15
C ASP A 200 -16.39 3.08 -1.23
N TYR A 201 -15.14 2.83 -1.63
CA TYR A 201 -14.82 1.74 -2.57
C TYR A 201 -15.17 0.37 -1.97
N GLY A 202 -14.84 0.16 -0.69
CA GLY A 202 -15.23 -1.07 0.00
C GLY A 202 -16.75 -1.31 0.02
N ARG A 203 -17.55 -0.26 0.24
CA ARG A 203 -19.02 -0.33 0.21
C ARG A 203 -19.56 -0.56 -1.20
N ALA A 204 -19.00 0.13 -2.22
CA ALA A 204 -19.39 -0.04 -3.62
C ALA A 204 -19.14 -1.49 -4.10
N VAL A 205 -18.00 -2.07 -3.77
CA VAL A 205 -17.69 -3.48 -4.10
C VAL A 205 -18.66 -4.44 -3.41
N THR A 206 -19.00 -4.22 -2.15
CA THR A 206 -19.99 -5.07 -1.47
C THR A 206 -21.39 -4.92 -2.06
N ALA A 207 -21.80 -3.72 -2.48
CA ALA A 207 -23.04 -3.54 -3.22
C ALA A 207 -23.04 -4.28 -4.57
N LEU A 208 -21.91 -4.23 -5.29
CA LEU A 208 -21.72 -4.99 -6.54
C LEU A 208 -21.80 -6.51 -6.32
N GLU A 209 -21.14 -7.04 -5.29
CA GLU A 209 -21.22 -8.47 -4.94
C GLU A 209 -22.65 -8.93 -4.71
N ILE A 210 -23.43 -8.14 -3.96
CA ILE A 210 -24.84 -8.43 -3.66
C ILE A 210 -25.68 -8.34 -4.94
N ALA A 211 -25.53 -7.27 -5.72
CA ALA A 211 -26.29 -7.09 -6.96
C ALA A 211 -26.03 -8.23 -7.95
N TRP A 212 -24.77 -8.66 -8.08
CA TRP A 212 -24.40 -9.83 -8.90
C TRP A 212 -25.10 -11.10 -8.42
N GLN A 213 -25.02 -11.42 -7.13
CA GLN A 213 -25.65 -12.64 -6.59
C GLN A 213 -27.16 -12.64 -6.78
N VAL A 214 -27.82 -11.50 -6.56
CA VAL A 214 -29.28 -11.36 -6.71
C VAL A 214 -29.69 -11.51 -8.18
N ALA A 215 -29.02 -10.80 -9.09
CA ALA A 215 -29.29 -10.88 -10.52
C ALA A 215 -29.03 -12.29 -11.07
N ASP A 216 -27.89 -12.89 -10.73
CA ASP A 216 -27.50 -14.24 -11.18
C ASP A 216 -28.48 -15.31 -10.68
N ALA A 217 -28.87 -15.25 -9.40
CA ALA A 217 -29.83 -16.18 -8.81
C ALA A 217 -31.22 -16.03 -9.43
N ARG A 218 -31.69 -14.79 -9.64
CA ARG A 218 -32.95 -14.52 -10.35
C ARG A 218 -32.88 -15.10 -11.76
N ALA A 219 -31.76 -14.91 -12.46
CA ALA A 219 -31.62 -15.33 -13.83
C ALA A 219 -31.57 -16.85 -14.00
N ARG A 220 -30.90 -17.56 -13.08
CA ARG A 220 -30.95 -19.03 -13.02
C ARG A 220 -32.35 -19.56 -12.70
N LYS A 221 -33.07 -18.89 -11.80
CA LYS A 221 -34.42 -19.30 -11.38
C LYS A 221 -35.45 -19.13 -12.51
N VAL A 222 -35.37 -18.03 -13.26
CA VAL A 222 -36.31 -17.73 -14.34
C VAL A 222 -35.90 -18.41 -15.65
N GLY A 223 -34.60 -18.49 -15.93
CA GLY A 223 -34.07 -19.03 -17.18
C GLY A 223 -34.70 -18.33 -18.40
N THR A 224 -35.21 -19.13 -19.34
CA THR A 224 -35.88 -18.60 -20.54
C THR A 224 -37.34 -18.25 -20.32
N SER A 225 -37.94 -18.53 -19.15
CA SER A 225 -39.38 -18.28 -18.93
C SER A 225 -39.78 -16.81 -18.92
N HIS A 226 -38.80 -15.90 -18.77
CA HIS A 226 -38.95 -14.44 -18.91
C HIS A 226 -39.45 -14.04 -20.30
N LEU A 227 -39.09 -14.80 -21.33
CA LEU A 227 -39.38 -14.44 -22.71
C LEU A 227 -40.77 -14.90 -23.16
N PRO A 228 -41.40 -14.22 -24.12
CA PRO A 228 -42.58 -14.69 -24.83
C PRO A 228 -42.42 -16.11 -25.43
N LYS A 229 -43.53 -16.85 -25.57
CA LYS A 229 -43.53 -18.22 -26.14
C LYS A 229 -42.75 -18.38 -27.46
N PRO A 230 -42.96 -17.53 -28.49
CA PRO A 230 -42.24 -17.69 -29.77
C PRO A 230 -40.73 -17.46 -29.62
N GLU A 231 -40.33 -16.47 -28.83
CA GLU A 231 -38.92 -16.16 -28.55
C GLU A 231 -38.21 -17.28 -27.78
N ARG A 232 -38.89 -17.90 -26.82
CA ARG A 232 -38.36 -19.08 -26.12
C ARG A 232 -38.09 -20.23 -27.07
N ALA A 233 -38.99 -20.48 -28.02
CA ALA A 233 -38.80 -21.53 -29.02
C ALA A 233 -37.58 -21.23 -29.91
N ALA A 234 -37.42 -19.97 -30.33
CA ALA A 234 -36.26 -19.51 -31.10
C ALA A 234 -34.95 -19.72 -30.32
N ILE A 235 -34.89 -19.36 -29.04
CA ILE A 235 -33.71 -19.59 -28.18
C ILE A 235 -33.38 -21.09 -28.06
N VAL A 236 -34.38 -21.93 -27.80
CA VAL A 236 -34.15 -23.38 -27.66
C VAL A 236 -33.59 -23.96 -28.95
N GLN A 237 -34.11 -23.53 -30.11
CA GLN A 237 -33.61 -23.97 -31.41
C GLN A 237 -32.20 -23.44 -31.70
N ALA A 238 -31.95 -22.16 -31.45
CA ALA A 238 -30.63 -21.56 -31.62
C ALA A 238 -29.56 -22.23 -30.75
N ARG A 239 -29.90 -22.58 -29.51
CA ARG A 239 -28.99 -23.26 -28.58
C ARG A 239 -28.57 -24.63 -29.10
N ARG A 240 -29.51 -25.40 -29.68
CA ARG A 240 -29.21 -26.69 -30.33
C ARG A 240 -28.27 -26.51 -31.53
N LEU A 241 -28.56 -25.53 -32.39
CA LEU A 241 -27.73 -25.23 -33.56
C LEU A 241 -26.32 -24.77 -33.17
N LEU A 242 -26.19 -23.97 -32.10
CA LEU A 242 -24.88 -23.57 -31.57
C LEU A 242 -24.11 -24.74 -30.97
N GLN A 243 -24.77 -25.65 -30.26
CA GLN A 243 -24.14 -26.87 -29.77
C GLN A 243 -23.62 -27.74 -30.93
N THR A 244 -24.39 -27.85 -32.02
CA THR A 244 -23.92 -28.53 -33.25
C THR A 244 -22.76 -27.80 -33.90
N ALA A 245 -22.80 -26.46 -33.95
CA ALA A 245 -21.72 -25.65 -34.54
C ALA A 245 -20.41 -25.73 -33.72
N LEU A 246 -20.51 -25.89 -32.40
CA LEU A 246 -19.36 -25.99 -31.49
C LEU A 246 -18.87 -27.44 -31.31
N GLY A 247 -19.69 -28.43 -31.63
CA GLY A 247 -19.38 -29.85 -31.45
C GLY A 247 -18.32 -30.39 -32.43
N ASP A 248 -17.55 -31.36 -31.94
CA ASP A 248 -16.59 -32.11 -32.74
C ASP A 248 -17.30 -33.29 -33.42
N GLY A 249 -17.15 -33.43 -34.75
CA GLY A 249 -17.75 -34.53 -35.54
C GLY A 249 -18.66 -34.12 -36.70
N VAL A 250 -18.89 -32.83 -36.89
CA VAL A 250 -19.70 -32.27 -37.98
C VAL A 250 -18.80 -31.75 -39.12
N SER A 251 -19.29 -31.67 -40.36
CA SER A 251 -18.51 -31.03 -41.45
C SER A 251 -18.38 -29.52 -41.22
N GLU A 252 -17.31 -28.87 -41.72
CA GLU A 252 -17.11 -27.43 -41.52
C GLU A 252 -18.24 -26.59 -42.14
N ASN A 253 -18.73 -26.98 -43.32
CA ASN A 253 -19.86 -26.32 -43.98
C ASN A 253 -21.15 -26.40 -43.15
N GLU A 254 -21.44 -27.56 -42.55
CA GLU A 254 -22.61 -27.76 -41.72
C GLU A 254 -22.52 -26.99 -40.40
N ARG A 255 -21.33 -26.89 -39.80
CA ARG A 255 -21.08 -26.00 -38.65
C ARG A 255 -21.38 -24.53 -38.98
N GLN A 256 -20.90 -24.05 -40.12
CA GLN A 256 -21.10 -22.65 -40.53
C GLN A 256 -22.58 -22.36 -40.79
N LEU A 257 -23.29 -23.26 -41.46
CA LEU A 257 -24.73 -23.13 -41.70
C LEU A 257 -25.52 -23.15 -40.38
N ALA A 258 -25.16 -24.03 -39.45
CA ALA A 258 -25.77 -24.09 -38.12
C ALA A 258 -25.53 -22.78 -37.33
N TYR A 259 -24.31 -22.24 -37.35
CA TYR A 259 -23.99 -20.95 -36.72
C TYR A 259 -24.78 -19.79 -37.32
N GLN A 260 -24.77 -19.65 -38.66
CA GLN A 260 -25.52 -18.59 -39.35
C GLN A 260 -27.02 -18.69 -39.10
N HIS A 261 -27.56 -19.91 -39.07
CA HIS A 261 -28.97 -20.13 -38.76
C HIS A 261 -29.29 -19.77 -37.30
N ALA A 262 -28.43 -20.16 -36.35
CA ALA A 262 -28.60 -19.78 -34.95
C ALA A 262 -28.59 -18.25 -34.77
N MET A 263 -27.65 -17.55 -35.42
CA MET A 263 -27.56 -16.09 -35.36
C MET A 263 -28.81 -15.41 -35.92
N ARG A 264 -29.42 -15.94 -36.98
CA ARG A 264 -30.69 -15.40 -37.52
C ARG A 264 -31.88 -15.61 -36.58
N LEU A 265 -31.89 -16.69 -35.81
CA LEU A 265 -32.99 -16.99 -34.88
C LEU A 265 -32.96 -16.12 -33.62
N ILE A 266 -31.77 -15.69 -33.19
CA ILE A 266 -31.59 -14.89 -31.97
C ILE A 266 -31.53 -13.39 -32.27
N ASP A 267 -31.42 -13.02 -33.55
CA ASP A 267 -31.46 -11.62 -33.99
C ASP A 267 -32.81 -10.99 -33.62
N GLY A 268 -32.75 -9.88 -32.89
CA GLY A 268 -33.93 -9.18 -32.37
C GLY A 268 -34.60 -9.82 -31.14
N VAL A 269 -34.19 -11.01 -30.68
CA VAL A 269 -34.73 -11.66 -29.48
C VAL A 269 -33.90 -11.35 -28.24
N VAL A 270 -32.58 -11.42 -28.36
CA VAL A 270 -31.64 -11.10 -27.29
C VAL A 270 -30.55 -10.19 -27.82
N THR A 271 -30.26 -9.10 -27.10
CA THR A 271 -29.10 -8.27 -27.41
C THR A 271 -27.84 -9.01 -26.98
N ILE A 272 -27.12 -9.57 -27.95
CA ILE A 272 -25.86 -10.29 -27.71
C ILE A 272 -24.70 -9.28 -27.78
N PRO A 273 -23.89 -9.13 -26.72
CA PRO A 273 -22.68 -8.32 -26.74
C PRO A 273 -21.73 -8.74 -27.88
N GLN A 274 -21.09 -7.77 -28.51
CA GLN A 274 -20.17 -8.03 -29.63
C GLN A 274 -19.01 -8.96 -29.23
N GLN A 275 -18.56 -8.87 -27.98
CA GLN A 275 -17.50 -9.72 -27.41
C GLN A 275 -17.87 -11.21 -27.49
N ALA A 276 -19.12 -11.57 -27.18
CA ALA A 276 -19.60 -12.95 -27.26
C ALA A 276 -19.61 -13.46 -28.71
N LYS A 277 -20.02 -12.61 -29.66
CA LYS A 277 -20.00 -12.93 -31.09
C LYS A 277 -18.58 -13.19 -31.59
N GLU A 278 -17.62 -12.38 -31.15
CA GLU A 278 -16.21 -12.53 -31.52
C GLU A 278 -15.56 -13.77 -30.89
N ALA A 279 -15.90 -14.07 -29.64
CA ALA A 279 -15.41 -15.26 -28.94
C ALA A 279 -15.77 -16.56 -29.66
N ILE A 280 -16.96 -16.63 -30.30
CA ILE A 280 -17.36 -17.78 -31.11
C ILE A 280 -16.83 -17.69 -32.54
N ALA A 281 -16.87 -16.50 -33.15
CA ALA A 281 -16.41 -16.32 -34.53
C ALA A 281 -14.90 -16.60 -34.68
N GLY A 282 -14.07 -16.32 -33.67
CA GLY A 282 -12.62 -16.55 -33.69
C GLY A 282 -12.22 -18.01 -33.93
N PRO A 283 -12.59 -18.95 -33.05
CA PRO A 283 -12.32 -20.38 -33.21
C PRO A 283 -12.88 -20.94 -34.52
N THR A 284 -14.12 -20.58 -34.90
CA THR A 284 -14.72 -21.00 -36.18
C THR A 284 -13.91 -20.47 -37.37
N ARG A 285 -13.53 -19.18 -37.36
CA ARG A 285 -12.72 -18.57 -38.44
C ARG A 285 -11.33 -19.18 -38.53
N HIS A 286 -10.65 -19.41 -37.40
CA HIS A 286 -9.31 -20.00 -37.38
C HIS A 286 -9.33 -21.43 -37.94
N ARG A 287 -10.35 -22.23 -37.57
CA ARG A 287 -10.52 -23.59 -38.09
C ARG A 287 -10.76 -23.61 -39.60
N MET A 288 -11.51 -22.65 -40.15
CA MET A 288 -11.69 -22.48 -41.60
C MET A 288 -10.39 -22.15 -42.33
N LEU A 289 -9.54 -21.29 -41.76
CA LEU A 289 -8.25 -20.95 -42.37
C LEU A 289 -7.33 -22.17 -42.44
N LEU A 290 -7.29 -22.97 -41.37
CA LEU A 290 -6.53 -24.22 -41.35
C LEU A 290 -7.02 -25.23 -42.40
N THR A 291 -8.34 -25.35 -42.62
CA THR A 291 -8.90 -26.23 -43.65
C THR A 291 -8.64 -25.71 -45.06
N LYS A 292 -8.63 -24.39 -45.28
CA LYS A 292 -8.32 -23.80 -46.60
C LYS A 292 -6.85 -23.95 -46.99
N GLU A 293 -5.94 -23.99 -46.02
CA GLU A 293 -4.50 -24.17 -46.24
C GLU A 293 -4.07 -25.64 -46.37
N GLN A 294 -4.94 -26.62 -46.08
CA GLN A 294 -4.66 -28.01 -46.42
C GLN A 294 -5.14 -28.27 -47.86
N PRO A 295 -4.26 -28.28 -48.89
CA PRO A 295 -4.66 -28.74 -50.21
C PRO A 295 -5.08 -30.20 -50.08
N SER A 296 -6.26 -30.49 -50.64
CA SER A 296 -6.88 -31.82 -50.74
C SER A 296 -5.86 -32.93 -51.05
N ALA A 297 -5.28 -33.55 -50.03
CA ALA A 297 -4.37 -34.68 -50.13
C ALA A 297 -5.12 -36.03 -50.15
N ALA A 298 -6.36 -36.04 -50.65
CA ALA A 298 -7.18 -37.23 -50.82
C ALA A 298 -7.77 -37.23 -52.23
N GLY A 299 -6.91 -37.59 -53.19
CA GLY A 299 -7.22 -37.69 -54.60
C GLY A 299 -6.11 -38.45 -55.34
N ALA A 300 -5.79 -39.64 -54.86
CA ALA A 300 -5.03 -40.69 -55.55
C ALA A 300 -5.42 -42.05 -55.00
#